data_AF-A0A962P8W1-F1
#
_entry.id   AF-A0A962P8W1-F1
#
_cell.length_a   1.000
_cell.length_b   1.000
_cell.length_c   1.000
_cell.angle_alpha   90.00
_cell.angle_beta   90.00
_cell.angle_gamma   90.00
#
_symmetry.space_group_name_H-M   'P 1'
#
loop_
_entity.id
_entity.type
_entity.pdbx_description
1 polymer ?
#
loop_
_entity_poly.entity_id
_entity_poly.type
_entity_poly.pdbx_seq_one_letter_code
_entity_poly.pdbx_strand_id
1 'polypeptide(L)'
;IALVPICPHSLSSRPIVVGGDCEIRLVIGEKDSILPQVSCDGEVKFSAQAGDQLIVRKKAKSLRLIHPPDHSFYEAYRSKLGWGSRLERKDD
;
A
#
# COMPACT_ATOMS: atom_id res chain seq x y z
N ILE A 1 0.57 -5.30 -7.40
CA ILE A 1 -0.17 -4.34 -6.53
C ILE A 1 -0.66 -5.10 -5.31
N ALA A 2 -0.59 -4.55 -4.10
CA ALA A 2 -1.13 -5.17 -2.90
C ALA A 2 -2.41 -4.46 -2.47
N LEU A 3 -3.46 -5.22 -2.16
CA LEU A 3 -4.71 -4.69 -1.59
C LEU A 3 -4.80 -5.18 -0.15
N VAL A 4 -4.90 -4.25 0.79
CA VAL A 4 -4.96 -4.52 2.23
C VAL A 4 -6.24 -3.89 2.79
N PRO A 5 -7.23 -4.69 3.19
CA PRO A 5 -8.43 -4.15 3.82
C PRO A 5 -8.10 -3.62 5.23
N ILE A 6 -8.66 -2.47 5.59
CA ILE A 6 -8.51 -1.87 6.92
C ILE A 6 -9.76 -2.19 7.73
N CYS A 7 -9.60 -2.87 8.87
CA CYS A 7 -10.68 -3.26 9.78
C CYS A 7 -11.92 -3.88 9.09
N PRO A 8 -11.78 -4.86 8.18
CA PRO A 8 -12.92 -5.45 7.50
C PRO A 8 -13.82 -6.20 8.48
N HIS A 9 -15.14 -6.09 8.31
CA HIS A 9 -16.10 -6.85 9.12
C HIS A 9 -16.09 -8.35 8.83
N SER A 10 -15.62 -8.76 7.64
CA SER A 10 -15.47 -10.18 7.31
C SER A 10 -14.19 -10.76 7.89
N LEU A 11 -14.31 -11.86 8.63
CA LEU A 11 -13.19 -12.62 9.19
C LEU A 11 -12.31 -13.29 8.13
N SER A 12 -12.79 -13.44 6.90
CA SER A 12 -12.04 -14.04 5.79
C SER A 12 -11.30 -13.01 4.92
N SER A 13 -11.50 -11.71 5.18
CA SER A 13 -10.76 -10.67 4.47
C SER A 13 -9.27 -10.75 4.79
N ARG A 14 -8.45 -10.90 3.75
CA ARG A 14 -6.98 -11.02 3.84
C ARG A 14 -6.33 -10.07 2.84
N PRO A 15 -5.09 -9.62 3.10
CA PRO A 15 -4.27 -9.00 2.08
C PRO A 15 -4.12 -9.89 0.85
N ILE A 16 -4.22 -9.30 -0.35
CA ILE A 16 -3.98 -10.00 -1.61
C ILE A 16 -2.95 -9.26 -2.45
N VAL A 17 -2.16 -10.02 -3.22
CA VAL A 17 -1.19 -9.48 -4.18
C VAL A 17 -1.65 -9.86 -5.58
N VAL A 18 -1.81 -8.87 -6.43
CA VAL A 18 -2.17 -9.02 -7.85
C VAL A 18 -1.05 -8.51 -8.75
N GLY A 19 -1.12 -8.82 -10.05
CA GLY A 19 -0.17 -8.38 -11.06
C GLY A 19 0.04 -6.86 -11.06
N GLY A 20 1.24 -6.42 -11.45
CA GLY A 20 1.59 -4.99 -11.48
C GLY A 20 0.80 -4.19 -12.53
N ASP A 21 0.40 -4.84 -13.62
CA ASP A 21 -0.29 -4.22 -14.74
C ASP A 21 -1.82 -4.46 -14.72
N CYS A 22 -2.35 -5.05 -13.63
CA CYS A 22 -3.79 -5.20 -13.44
C CYS A 22 -4.47 -3.84 -13.22
N GLU A 23 -5.69 -3.71 -13.73
CA GLU A 23 -6.62 -2.65 -13.34
C GLU A 23 -7.47 -3.13 -12.17
N ILE A 24 -7.61 -2.28 -11.14
CA ILE A 24 -8.48 -2.52 -9.99
C ILE A 24 -9.61 -1.51 -10.06
N ARG A 25 -10.84 -2.00 -10.04
CA ARG A 25 -12.06 -1.19 -9.96
C ARG A 25 -12.69 -1.35 -8.58
N LEU A 26 -12.80 -0.26 -7.83
CA LEU A 26 -13.55 -0.23 -6.57
C LEU A 26 -14.87 0.51 -6.82
N VAL A 27 -15.99 -0.09 -6.41
CA VAL A 27 -17.32 0.49 -6.56
C VAL A 27 -17.81 0.92 -5.18
N ILE A 28 -18.21 2.17 -5.03
CA ILE A 28 -18.75 2.68 -3.77
C ILE A 28 -20.21 2.28 -3.66
N GLY A 29 -20.55 1.56 -2.58
CA GLY A 29 -21.90 1.08 -2.33
C GLY A 29 -22.91 2.21 -2.24
N GLU A 30 -24.14 1.96 -2.72
CA GLU A 30 -25.18 2.99 -2.87
C GLU A 30 -25.89 3.38 -1.56
N LYS A 31 -25.69 2.63 -0.48
CA LYS A 31 -26.56 2.66 0.70
C LYS A 31 -26.16 3.62 1.80
N ASP A 32 -24.98 4.24 1.70
CA ASP A 32 -24.41 4.98 2.81
C ASP A 32 -24.24 6.47 2.49
N SER A 33 -24.58 7.34 3.45
CA SER A 33 -24.40 8.80 3.37
C SER A 33 -22.98 9.27 3.71
N ILE A 34 -22.06 8.33 3.93
CA ILE A 34 -20.63 8.61 4.11
C ILE A 34 -20.02 9.00 2.77
N LEU A 35 -19.05 9.92 2.84
CA LEU A 35 -18.25 10.37 1.70
C LEU A 35 -16.82 9.84 1.88
N PRO A 36 -16.50 8.62 1.37
CA PRO A 36 -15.18 8.04 1.54
C PRO A 36 -14.11 8.97 0.97
N GLN A 37 -13.08 9.25 1.76
CA GLN A 37 -11.95 10.04 1.28
C GLN A 37 -10.93 9.13 0.62
N VAL A 38 -10.40 9.61 -0.51
CA VAL A 38 -9.31 8.96 -1.22
C VAL A 38 -8.08 9.83 -1.08
N SER A 39 -7.06 9.24 -0.48
CA SER A 39 -5.75 9.86 -0.31
C SER A 39 -4.71 9.17 -1.18
N CYS A 40 -3.80 9.97 -1.72
CA CYS A 40 -2.62 9.49 -2.45
C CYS A 40 -1.39 10.02 -1.69
N ASP A 41 -0.49 9.11 -1.31
CA ASP A 41 0.73 9.44 -0.54
C ASP A 41 0.46 10.23 0.77
N GLY A 42 -0.68 9.99 1.40
CA GLY A 42 -1.09 10.62 2.67
C GLY A 42 -1.85 11.94 2.54
N GLU A 43 -2.00 12.48 1.34
CA GLU A 43 -2.76 13.71 1.09
C GLU A 43 -4.14 13.37 0.52
N VAL A 44 -5.21 13.94 1.12
CA VAL A 44 -6.59 13.76 0.64
C VAL A 44 -6.74 14.46 -0.71
N LYS A 45 -7.11 13.70 -1.75
CA LYS A 45 -7.25 14.21 -3.11
C LYS A 45 -8.71 14.42 -3.51
N PHE A 46 -9.61 13.55 -3.08
CA PHE A 46 -11.03 13.63 -3.45
C PHE A 46 -11.90 12.89 -2.44
N SER A 47 -13.17 13.29 -2.38
CA SER A 47 -14.24 12.60 -1.65
C SER A 47 -15.11 11.86 -2.66
N ALA A 48 -15.20 10.55 -2.54
CA ALA A 48 -16.06 9.71 -3.37
C ALA A 48 -17.51 9.76 -2.87
N GLN A 49 -18.45 9.55 -3.78
CA GLN A 49 -19.88 9.49 -3.52
C GLN A 49 -20.43 8.09 -3.79
N ALA A 50 -21.63 7.83 -3.27
CA ALA A 50 -22.39 6.62 -3.57
C ALA A 50 -22.55 6.44 -5.08
N GLY A 51 -22.24 5.24 -5.59
CA GLY A 51 -22.27 4.93 -7.02
C GLY A 51 -20.99 5.26 -7.80
N ASP A 52 -20.03 5.97 -7.20
CA ASP A 52 -18.74 6.25 -7.86
C ASP A 52 -17.93 4.97 -8.08
N GLN A 53 -17.05 5.06 -9.09
CA GLN A 53 -16.08 4.02 -9.41
C GLN A 53 -14.67 4.57 -9.38
N LEU A 54 -13.81 3.89 -8.63
CA LEU A 54 -12.39 4.23 -8.48
C LEU A 54 -11.57 3.24 -9.30
N ILE A 55 -10.80 3.76 -10.25
CA ILE A 55 -9.93 2.96 -11.11
C ILE A 55 -8.47 3.16 -10.68
N VAL A 56 -7.86 2.11 -10.15
CA VAL A 56 -6.44 2.07 -9.79
C VAL A 56 -5.70 1.25 -10.83
N ARG A 57 -4.72 1.88 -11.50
CA ARG A 57 -3.87 1.24 -12.50
C ARG A 57 -2.46 1.81 -12.45
N LYS A 58 -1.50 1.00 -12.88
CA LYS A 58 -0.11 1.45 -13.03
C LYS A 58 -0.02 2.56 -14.07
N LYS A 59 0.67 3.65 -13.71
CA LYS A 59 1.00 4.74 -14.65
C LYS A 59 2.13 4.28 -15.57
N ALA A 60 2.01 4.56 -16.87
CA ALA A 60 3.05 4.21 -17.85
C ALA A 60 4.40 4.89 -17.57
N LYS A 61 4.38 6.06 -16.93
CA LYS A 61 5.59 6.79 -16.54
C LYS A 61 6.02 6.40 -15.12
N SER A 62 7.17 5.75 -15.02
CA SER A 62 7.83 5.44 -13.75
C SER A 62 8.61 6.63 -13.19
N LEU A 63 8.71 6.69 -11.86
CA LEU A 63 9.62 7.60 -11.17
C LEU A 63 11.07 7.13 -11.36
N ARG A 64 11.99 8.07 -11.61
CA ARG A 64 13.43 7.79 -11.66
C ARG A 64 14.05 8.18 -10.33
N LEU A 65 14.62 7.20 -9.63
CA LEU A 65 15.34 7.40 -8.38
C LEU A 65 16.85 7.33 -8.65
N ILE A 66 17.64 8.07 -7.86
CA ILE A 66 19.11 8.01 -7.87
C ILE A 66 19.53 7.31 -6.59
N HIS A 67 20.40 6.31 -6.72
CA HIS A 67 20.92 5.54 -5.61
C HIS A 67 22.43 5.78 -5.48
N PRO A 68 22.96 6.02 -4.26
CA PRO A 68 24.39 5.98 -3.99
C PRO A 68 25.02 4.63 -4.37
N PRO A 69 26.33 4.56 -4.65
CA PRO A 69 27.00 3.31 -5.05
C PRO A 69 26.77 2.13 -4.11
N ASP A 70 26.74 2.38 -2.79
CA ASP A 70 26.59 1.34 -1.76
C ASP A 70 25.13 1.15 -1.31
N HIS A 71 24.15 1.66 -2.06
CA HIS A 71 22.75 1.55 -1.68
C HIS A 71 22.24 0.10 -1.78
N SER A 72 21.78 -0.42 -0.64
CA SER A 72 21.06 -1.69 -0.55
C SER A 72 19.66 -1.52 0.02
N PHE A 73 18.65 -1.91 -0.76
CA PHE A 73 17.24 -1.91 -0.31
C PHE A 73 17.06 -2.73 0.96
N TYR A 74 17.64 -3.93 1.01
CA TYR A 74 17.49 -4.86 2.14
C TYR A 74 18.23 -4.39 3.39
N GLU A 75 19.36 -3.70 3.24
CA GLU A 75 20.06 -3.11 4.39
C GLU A 75 19.25 -1.97 5.02
N ALA A 76 18.78 -1.04 4.19
CA ALA A 76 17.90 0.05 4.64
C ALA A 76 16.64 -0.50 5.31
N TYR A 77 16.04 -1.56 4.75
CA TYR A 77 14.86 -2.20 5.29
C TYR A 77 15.12 -2.88 6.65
N ARG A 78 16.22 -3.65 6.79
CA ARG A 78 16.62 -4.28 8.06
C ARG A 78 16.89 -3.26 9.15
N SER A 79 17.63 -2.21 8.83
CA SER A 79 17.91 -1.10 9.76
C SER A 79 16.62 -0.44 10.23
N LYS A 80 15.71 -0.11 9.30
CA LYS A 80 14.46 0.60 9.60
C LYS A 80 13.47 -0.20 10.46
N LEU A 81 13.41 -1.52 10.28
CA LEU A 81 12.49 -2.39 11.03
C LEU A 81 13.15 -3.14 12.20
N GLY A 82 14.46 -2.96 12.42
CA GLY A 82 15.22 -3.70 13.42
C GLY A 82 15.27 -5.21 13.16
N TRP A 83 15.20 -5.65 11.90
CA TRP A 83 15.15 -7.07 11.56
C TRP A 83 16.55 -7.68 11.58
N GLY A 84 16.74 -8.71 12.42
CA GLY A 84 17.98 -9.48 12.51
C GLY A 84 18.97 -9.00 13.58
N SER A 85 18.67 -7.94 14.34
CA SER A 85 19.57 -7.38 15.36
C SER A 85 19.62 -8.13 16.69
N ARG A 86 18.98 -9.31 16.81
CA ARG A 86 18.89 -10.08 18.07
C ARG A 86 19.79 -11.32 18.13
N LEU A 87 21.00 -11.26 17.56
CA LEU A 87 22.03 -12.28 17.75
C LEU A 87 23.41 -11.63 17.99
N GLU A 88 23.54 -10.87 19.07
CA GLU A 88 24.82 -10.73 19.76
C GLU A 88 24.59 -11.05 21.24
N ARG A 89 24.89 -12.29 21.64
CA ARG A 89 25.21 -12.58 23.03
C ARG A 89 26.61 -12.05 23.25
N LYS A 90 26.75 -11.10 24.16
CA LYS A 90 28.02 -10.40 24.43
C LYS A 90 28.95 -11.17 25.39
N ASP A 91 28.63 -12.43 25.68
CA ASP A 91 29.27 -13.28 26.70
C ASP A 91 29.52 -14.73 26.18
N ASP A 92 30.06 -14.89 24.96
CA ASP A 92 30.75 -16.12 24.51
C ASP A 92 32.11 -15.73 23.87
#